data_AF-A0A961ERC3-F1
#
_entry.id   AF-A0A961ERC3-F1
#
_cell.length_a   1.000
_cell.length_b   1.000
_cell.length_c   1.000
_cell.angle_alpha   90.00
_cell.angle_beta   90.00
_cell.angle_gamma   90.00
#
_symmetry.space_group_name_H-M   'P 1'
#
loop_
_entity.id
_entity.type
_entity.pdbx_description
1 polymer ?
#
loop_
_entity_poly.entity_id
_entity_poly.type
_entity_poly.pdbx_seq_one_letter_code
_entity_poly.pdbx_strand_id
1 'polypeptide(L)'
;MVKKYKTILALALAAVTVSCSSGDDPLLSALINNRMVVIVKGTYATDRPLDFAEINNNTLFLDDDSPTTEVLDTAGVPAYSNLPIYMDIGEIRLSTKGYLSNLYEITSARDAKEFWDVVSTTRQVYCSQLYSFVAENDSCSDTGGIINYIEFFNGTGALYPSRDVGPGGYTHAGIFMRSFFTGFSKREGVVPLGRFDNNDVSGTEVLPLLNYDAGVDAAVKAALPPQWFPLHHTTFPGQQESMQVYDGYASLVLEIRTNIKENLMVHSFPDSNGNYFTVVGISDWRVEHSGEFDMGGNALTRARLFYPDYTSSLQITGGTASTRHYYAVYYAGECIDPTGAVVCNKDRDLLPLAATPVRNGGDNVLTELLPGNYVLQCRYDEVYDGYPEKVLSEIPFSIGQHTTMSIACACGASTTTGCP
;
A
#
# COMPACT_ATOMS: atom_id res chain seq x y z
N MET A 1 -33.15 -10.32 -74.32
CA MET A 1 -34.48 -10.00 -73.77
C MET A 1 -34.36 -10.01 -72.24
N VAL A 2 -34.43 -8.82 -71.63
CA VAL A 2 -34.99 -8.50 -70.28
C VAL A 2 -34.36 -9.08 -68.97
N LYS A 3 -33.81 -8.13 -68.19
CA LYS A 3 -33.76 -7.89 -66.71
C LYS A 3 -32.81 -8.64 -65.74
N LYS A 4 -31.84 -7.84 -65.24
CA LYS A 4 -31.43 -7.50 -63.84
C LYS A 4 -31.50 -8.59 -62.74
N TYR A 5 -30.42 -8.75 -61.96
CA TYR A 5 -30.29 -8.53 -60.49
C TYR A 5 -28.79 -8.64 -60.11
N LYS A 6 -28.13 -7.56 -59.69
CA LYS A 6 -27.62 -7.31 -58.31
C LYS A 6 -26.99 -8.53 -57.62
N THR A 7 -25.66 -8.58 -57.54
CA THR A 7 -24.97 -9.04 -56.33
C THR A 7 -23.61 -8.35 -56.22
N ILE A 8 -23.45 -7.63 -55.12
CA ILE A 8 -22.24 -6.95 -54.65
C ILE A 8 -21.45 -8.01 -53.87
N LEU A 9 -20.14 -8.14 -54.12
CA LEU A 9 -19.23 -8.71 -53.13
C LEU A 9 -17.95 -7.88 -53.12
N ALA A 10 -17.82 -7.08 -52.07
CA ALA A 10 -16.69 -6.21 -51.80
C ALA A 10 -15.47 -7.05 -51.40
N LEU A 11 -14.35 -6.75 -52.03
CA LEU A 11 -13.02 -7.18 -51.62
C LEU A 11 -12.60 -6.26 -50.46
N ALA A 12 -12.52 -6.78 -49.24
CA ALA A 12 -11.94 -6.05 -48.10
C ALA A 12 -10.74 -6.85 -47.59
N LEU A 13 -9.57 -6.33 -47.95
CA LEU A 13 -8.24 -6.73 -47.52
C LEU A 13 -7.99 -6.16 -46.12
N ALA A 14 -7.48 -7.01 -45.23
CA ALA A 14 -6.67 -6.71 -44.04
C ALA A 14 -6.89 -5.37 -43.29
N ALA A 15 -7.45 -5.47 -42.09
CA ALA A 15 -7.14 -4.57 -40.99
C ALA A 15 -7.20 -5.35 -39.67
N VAL A 16 -6.03 -5.83 -39.24
CA VAL A 16 -5.76 -6.12 -37.83
C VAL A 16 -5.83 -4.75 -37.14
N THR A 17 -6.93 -4.47 -36.45
CA THR A 17 -7.04 -3.29 -35.60
C THR A 17 -6.26 -3.56 -34.33
N VAL A 18 -4.95 -3.29 -34.40
CA VAL A 18 -4.23 -2.77 -33.25
C VAL A 18 -4.93 -1.46 -32.90
N SER A 19 -5.62 -1.41 -31.77
CA SER A 19 -6.08 -0.16 -31.17
C SER A 19 -4.86 0.63 -30.68
N CYS A 20 -4.09 1.18 -31.62
CA CYS A 20 -3.35 2.40 -31.36
C CYS A 20 -4.42 3.49 -31.23
N SER A 21 -4.58 4.06 -30.04
CA SER A 21 -5.31 5.31 -29.86
C SER A 21 -4.73 6.32 -30.84
N SER A 22 -5.51 6.68 -31.86
CA SER A 22 -5.16 7.74 -32.79
C SER A 22 -4.92 9.02 -32.00
N GLY A 23 -3.73 9.58 -32.15
CA GLY A 23 -3.30 10.84 -31.53
C GLY A 23 -4.02 12.06 -32.10
N ASP A 24 -5.35 12.07 -32.01
CA ASP A 24 -6.21 13.17 -32.45
C ASP A 24 -6.61 14.10 -31.30
N ASP A 25 -6.20 13.82 -30.06
CA ASP A 25 -6.30 14.81 -28.99
C ASP A 25 -5.26 15.92 -29.23
N PRO A 26 -5.67 17.21 -29.28
CA PRO A 26 -4.72 18.30 -29.38
C PRO A 26 -3.69 18.20 -28.26
N LEU A 27 -2.40 18.38 -28.57
CA LEU A 27 -1.30 18.36 -27.58
C LEU A 27 -1.57 19.28 -26.37
N LEU A 28 -2.28 20.39 -26.59
CA LEU A 28 -2.75 21.31 -25.53
C LEU A 28 -3.82 20.70 -24.62
N SER A 29 -4.73 19.88 -25.15
CA SER A 29 -5.73 19.14 -24.38
C SER A 29 -5.08 18.05 -23.52
N ALA A 30 -4.03 17.39 -24.03
CA ALA A 30 -3.24 16.43 -23.27
C ALA A 30 -2.44 17.08 -22.12
N LEU A 31 -1.99 18.33 -22.29
CA LEU A 31 -1.38 19.18 -21.25
C LEU A 31 -2.38 19.66 -20.18
N ILE A 32 -3.67 19.76 -20.53
CA ILE A 32 -4.71 20.23 -19.62
C ILE A 32 -5.33 19.07 -18.82
N ASN A 33 -5.33 17.84 -19.35
CA ASN A 33 -6.09 16.70 -18.81
C ASN A 33 -5.25 15.55 -18.17
N ASN A 34 -3.93 15.70 -18.01
CA ASN A 34 -3.07 14.68 -17.39
C ASN A 34 -1.99 15.31 -16.49
N ARG A 35 -2.38 16.13 -15.52
CA ARG A 35 -1.47 16.77 -14.54
C ARG A 35 -1.16 15.88 -13.34
N MET A 36 -2.05 14.94 -13.03
CA MET A 36 -1.92 14.04 -11.89
C MET A 36 -1.26 12.73 -12.27
N VAL A 37 -0.11 12.46 -11.65
CA VAL A 37 0.52 11.13 -11.65
C VAL A 37 0.11 10.41 -10.38
N VAL A 38 -0.36 9.17 -10.48
CA VAL A 38 -0.66 8.34 -9.31
C VAL A 38 0.42 7.29 -9.17
N ILE A 39 1.01 7.20 -7.97
CA ILE A 39 1.96 6.16 -7.60
C ILE A 39 1.43 5.38 -6.40
N VAL A 40 1.55 4.06 -6.46
CA VAL A 40 1.18 3.15 -5.37
C VAL A 40 2.41 2.43 -4.84
N LYS A 41 2.50 2.32 -3.52
CA LYS A 41 3.65 1.73 -2.81
C LYS A 41 3.17 0.72 -1.76
N GLY A 42 3.87 -0.40 -1.67
CA GLY A 42 3.60 -1.51 -0.76
C GLY A 42 4.53 -1.58 0.44
N THR A 43 5.25 -0.51 0.76
CA THR A 43 6.33 -0.50 1.76
C THR A 43 6.06 0.47 2.90
N TYR A 44 6.54 0.16 4.10
CA TYR A 44 6.53 1.08 5.24
C TYR A 44 7.33 2.35 4.91
N ALA A 45 8.56 2.14 4.42
CA ALA A 45 9.47 3.19 4.00
C ALA A 45 9.08 3.76 2.63
N THR A 46 9.08 5.09 2.53
CA THR A 46 8.79 5.84 1.31
C THR A 46 9.97 5.84 0.37
N ASP A 47 11.16 5.98 0.95
CA ASP A 47 12.41 6.17 0.25
C ASP A 47 13.35 5.03 0.67
N ARG A 48 13.79 4.23 -0.32
CA ARG A 48 14.78 3.15 -0.14
C ARG A 48 14.38 2.15 0.97
N PRO A 49 13.24 1.45 0.83
CA PRO A 49 12.86 0.39 1.76
C PRO A 49 13.93 -0.71 1.83
N LEU A 50 13.82 -1.58 2.85
CA LEU A 50 14.62 -2.80 2.90
C LEU A 50 14.32 -3.66 1.68
N ASP A 51 15.32 -4.31 1.10
CA ASP A 51 15.10 -5.38 0.13
C ASP A 51 14.44 -6.57 0.82
N PHE A 52 13.69 -7.39 0.06
CA PHE A 52 13.04 -8.58 0.63
C PHE A 52 14.04 -9.51 1.35
N ALA A 53 15.26 -9.61 0.85
CA ALA A 53 16.31 -10.44 1.45
C ALA A 53 16.91 -9.86 2.74
N GLU A 54 16.70 -8.56 3.02
CA GLU A 54 17.18 -7.90 4.24
C GLU A 54 16.19 -8.05 5.41
N ILE A 55 14.91 -8.25 5.10
CA ILE A 55 13.84 -8.35 6.11
C ILE A 55 14.01 -9.67 6.87
N ASN A 56 14.12 -9.57 8.19
CA ASN A 56 14.21 -10.71 9.11
C ASN A 56 15.16 -11.82 8.62
N ASN A 57 16.36 -11.45 8.16
CA ASN A 57 17.35 -12.40 7.63
C ASN A 57 16.81 -13.31 6.51
N ASN A 58 15.90 -12.80 5.68
CA ASN A 58 15.20 -13.49 4.60
C ASN A 58 14.26 -14.62 5.07
N THR A 59 13.80 -14.59 6.32
CA THR A 59 12.78 -15.51 6.85
C THR A 59 11.49 -14.77 7.19
N LEU A 60 10.33 -15.35 6.88
CA LEU A 60 9.05 -14.75 7.24
C LEU A 60 8.89 -14.68 8.76
N PHE A 61 8.19 -13.65 9.25
CA PHE A 61 7.80 -13.58 10.65
C PHE A 61 6.86 -14.74 10.98
N LEU A 62 6.84 -15.17 12.24
CA LEU A 62 5.99 -16.25 12.71
C LEU A 62 5.03 -15.69 13.74
N ASP A 63 3.76 -16.02 13.60
CA ASP A 63 2.72 -15.76 14.59
C ASP A 63 2.84 -16.78 15.76
N ASP A 64 3.96 -16.77 16.48
CA ASP A 64 4.29 -17.78 17.51
C ASP A 64 4.23 -17.21 18.95
N ASP A 65 3.31 -16.29 19.22
CA ASP A 65 3.15 -15.70 20.56
C ASP A 65 2.48 -16.66 21.59
N SER A 66 2.23 -17.91 21.21
CA SER A 66 1.86 -19.06 22.05
C SER A 66 0.54 -18.97 22.83
N PRO A 67 -0.27 -20.05 22.79
CA PRO A 67 -0.04 -21.10 23.78
C PRO A 67 -0.28 -22.52 23.25
N THR A 68 0.75 -23.35 23.10
CA THR A 68 0.73 -24.85 23.15
C THR A 68 -0.25 -25.65 22.26
N THR A 69 -1.18 -25.03 21.53
CA THR A 69 -2.24 -25.68 20.75
C THR A 69 -2.17 -25.36 19.27
N GLU A 70 -1.54 -24.25 18.87
CA GLU A 70 -1.36 -23.92 17.45
C GLU A 70 -0.32 -24.84 16.80
N VAL A 71 -0.65 -25.36 15.62
CA VAL A 71 0.27 -26.16 14.80
C VAL A 71 0.69 -25.32 13.60
N LEU A 72 1.71 -24.48 13.78
CA LEU A 72 2.38 -23.78 12.68
C LEU A 72 3.20 -24.77 11.84
N ASP A 73 2.70 -25.15 10.67
CA ASP A 73 3.47 -25.95 9.71
C ASP A 73 4.45 -25.08 8.93
N THR A 74 5.65 -24.92 9.50
CA THR A 74 6.74 -24.14 8.88
C THR A 74 7.54 -24.93 7.83
N ALA A 75 7.24 -26.20 7.59
CA ALA A 75 8.02 -27.02 6.69
C ALA A 75 7.86 -26.55 5.23
N GLY A 76 8.96 -26.17 4.58
CA GLY A 76 8.90 -25.71 3.18
C GLY A 76 8.25 -24.33 3.00
N VAL A 77 8.12 -23.55 4.08
CA VAL A 77 7.88 -22.10 3.97
C VAL A 77 9.01 -21.49 3.13
N PRO A 78 8.70 -20.73 2.06
CA PRO A 78 9.73 -20.10 1.24
C PRO A 78 10.45 -19.01 2.03
N ALA A 79 11.68 -18.71 1.60
CA ALA A 79 12.36 -17.50 2.06
C ALA A 79 11.52 -16.26 1.69
N TYR A 80 11.67 -15.17 2.46
CA TYR A 80 10.90 -13.93 2.29
C TYR A 80 10.99 -13.41 0.85
N SER A 81 12.20 -13.39 0.27
CA SER A 81 12.47 -12.98 -1.12
C SER A 81 11.92 -13.91 -2.19
N ASN A 82 11.54 -15.13 -1.81
CA ASN A 82 11.09 -16.18 -2.73
C ASN A 82 9.61 -16.49 -2.57
N LEU A 83 8.90 -15.81 -1.66
CA LEU A 83 7.46 -15.96 -1.49
C LEU A 83 6.75 -15.40 -2.73
N PRO A 84 5.99 -16.23 -3.47
CA PRO A 84 5.16 -15.70 -4.54
C PRO A 84 4.06 -14.81 -3.97
N ILE A 85 3.90 -13.63 -4.51
CA ILE A 85 2.85 -12.67 -4.17
C ILE A 85 2.17 -12.23 -5.46
N TYR A 86 0.83 -12.17 -5.41
CA TYR A 86 0.00 -11.64 -6.49
C TYR A 86 -1.07 -10.70 -5.90
N MET A 87 -1.25 -9.55 -6.52
CA MET A 87 -2.25 -8.55 -6.12
C MET A 87 -3.02 -8.08 -7.34
N ASP A 88 -4.30 -7.78 -7.14
CA ASP A 88 -5.20 -7.29 -8.17
C ASP A 88 -5.93 -6.07 -7.65
N ILE A 89 -5.49 -4.89 -8.09
CA ILE A 89 -6.09 -3.61 -7.71
C ILE A 89 -7.11 -3.24 -8.80
N GLY A 90 -8.36 -3.04 -8.38
CA GLY A 90 -9.45 -2.74 -9.31
C GLY A 90 -9.56 -1.25 -9.63
N GLU A 91 -9.47 -0.41 -8.61
CA GLU A 91 -9.69 1.03 -8.73
C GLU A 91 -9.03 1.81 -7.59
N ILE A 92 -8.78 3.09 -7.86
CA ILE A 92 -8.32 4.09 -6.89
C ILE A 92 -9.31 5.26 -6.90
N ARG A 93 -9.73 5.68 -5.71
CA ARG A 93 -10.68 6.79 -5.54
C ARG A 93 -10.20 7.79 -4.51
N LEU A 94 -10.63 9.04 -4.69
CA LEU A 94 -10.48 10.11 -3.72
C LEU A 94 -11.86 10.59 -3.26
N SER A 95 -11.93 11.35 -2.17
CA SER A 95 -13.20 11.93 -1.75
C SER A 95 -13.00 13.31 -1.15
N THR A 96 -13.87 14.23 -1.55
CA THR A 96 -14.03 15.57 -0.95
C THR A 96 -14.93 15.60 0.28
N LYS A 97 -15.42 14.44 0.75
CA LYS A 97 -16.14 14.37 2.04
C LYS A 97 -15.25 14.87 3.17
N GLY A 98 -15.87 15.35 4.25
CA GLY A 98 -15.13 15.85 5.40
C GLY A 98 -14.55 14.70 6.22
N TYR A 99 -13.48 14.96 6.97
CA TYR A 99 -12.76 13.95 7.77
C TYR A 99 -13.59 13.24 8.86
N LEU A 100 -14.81 13.72 9.15
CA LEU A 100 -15.77 13.07 10.06
C LEU A 100 -16.68 12.06 9.36
N SER A 101 -16.72 12.07 8.02
CA SER A 101 -17.44 11.08 7.23
C SER A 101 -16.69 9.75 7.27
N ASN A 102 -17.45 8.66 7.24
CA ASN A 102 -16.90 7.31 7.42
C ASN A 102 -17.48 6.32 6.43
N LEU A 103 -16.74 5.25 6.17
CA LEU A 103 -17.15 4.21 5.22
C LEU A 103 -18.43 3.48 5.62
N TYR A 104 -18.73 3.36 6.92
CA TYR A 104 -19.97 2.74 7.40
C TYR A 104 -21.24 3.54 7.02
N GLU A 105 -21.09 4.80 6.61
CA GLU A 105 -22.19 5.64 6.11
C GLU A 105 -22.61 5.24 4.68
N ILE A 106 -21.78 4.47 3.98
CA ILE A 106 -22.04 3.98 2.63
C ILE A 106 -22.91 2.72 2.72
N THR A 107 -24.23 2.90 2.63
CA THR A 107 -25.20 1.79 2.73
C THR A 107 -25.78 1.36 1.38
N SER A 108 -25.53 2.15 0.33
CA SER A 108 -26.08 1.91 -1.00
C SER A 108 -25.10 2.30 -2.11
N ALA A 109 -25.34 1.79 -3.32
CA ALA A 109 -24.58 2.17 -4.52
C ALA A 109 -24.72 3.67 -4.86
N ARG A 110 -25.79 4.33 -4.37
CA ARG A 110 -25.94 5.78 -4.50
C ARG A 110 -24.99 6.49 -3.56
N ASP A 111 -24.96 6.09 -2.29
CA ASP A 111 -24.06 6.68 -1.28
C ASP A 111 -22.60 6.54 -1.71
N ALA A 112 -22.22 5.38 -2.27
CA ALA A 112 -20.88 5.15 -2.79
C ALA A 112 -20.51 6.13 -3.92
N LYS A 113 -21.45 6.45 -4.81
CA LYS A 113 -21.24 7.42 -5.90
C LYS A 113 -21.20 8.85 -5.41
N GLU A 114 -21.93 9.16 -4.34
CA GLU A 114 -21.92 10.49 -3.72
C GLU A 114 -20.70 10.70 -2.80
N PHE A 115 -20.12 9.62 -2.29
CA PHE A 115 -18.94 9.64 -1.43
C PHE A 115 -17.65 9.75 -2.26
N TRP A 116 -17.49 8.94 -3.30
CA TRP A 116 -16.21 8.81 -3.99
C TRP A 116 -16.14 9.57 -5.31
N ASP A 117 -15.10 10.38 -5.45
CA ASP A 117 -14.58 10.89 -6.71
C ASP A 117 -13.65 9.84 -7.35
N VAL A 118 -13.78 9.66 -8.66
CA VAL A 118 -13.04 8.61 -9.39
C VAL A 118 -11.72 9.15 -9.91
N VAL A 119 -10.61 8.57 -9.45
CA VAL A 119 -9.27 8.85 -10.00
C VAL A 119 -8.92 7.83 -11.08
N SER A 120 -9.19 6.54 -10.83
CA SER A 120 -8.96 5.49 -11.81
C SER A 120 -9.84 4.29 -11.59
N THR A 121 -10.41 3.76 -12.69
CA THR A 121 -11.17 2.51 -12.73
C THR A 121 -10.42 1.41 -13.48
N THR A 122 -9.16 1.64 -13.83
CA THR A 122 -8.39 0.70 -14.64
C THR A 122 -7.80 -0.34 -13.71
N ARG A 123 -8.19 -1.61 -13.90
CA ARG A 123 -7.62 -2.75 -13.18
C ARG A 123 -6.11 -2.85 -13.44
N GLN A 124 -5.30 -3.11 -12.41
CA GLN A 124 -3.87 -3.39 -12.51
C GLN A 124 -3.51 -4.65 -11.71
N VAL A 125 -2.71 -5.53 -12.30
CA VAL A 125 -2.21 -6.75 -11.64
C VAL A 125 -0.73 -6.57 -11.29
N TYR A 126 -0.35 -7.09 -10.13
CA TYR A 126 1.02 -7.08 -9.60
C TYR A 126 1.38 -8.52 -9.26
N CYS A 127 2.53 -8.98 -9.68
CA CYS A 127 2.88 -10.39 -9.61
C CYS A 127 4.40 -10.55 -9.52
N SER A 128 4.83 -11.27 -8.50
CA SER A 128 6.24 -11.66 -8.32
C SER A 128 6.78 -12.58 -9.43
N GLN A 129 5.89 -13.35 -10.07
CA GLN A 129 6.18 -14.27 -11.16
C GLN A 129 4.91 -14.52 -11.99
N LEU A 130 5.04 -15.15 -13.15
CA LEU A 130 3.90 -15.56 -13.97
C LEU A 130 3.15 -16.72 -13.30
N TYR A 131 1.82 -16.72 -13.43
CA TYR A 131 0.95 -17.76 -12.86
C TYR A 131 0.23 -18.59 -13.93
N SER A 132 0.39 -18.25 -15.21
CA SER A 132 -0.07 -19.08 -16.32
C SER A 132 0.97 -19.17 -17.43
N PHE A 133 1.04 -20.33 -18.08
CA PHE A 133 1.88 -20.52 -19.28
C PHE A 133 1.17 -20.06 -20.56
N VAL A 134 -0.13 -19.77 -20.47
CA VAL A 134 -0.96 -19.28 -21.58
C VAL A 134 -1.09 -17.78 -21.42
N ALA A 135 -0.44 -17.02 -22.31
CA ALA A 135 -0.35 -15.57 -22.20
C ALA A 135 -1.74 -14.90 -22.15
N GLU A 136 -2.72 -15.42 -22.91
CA GLU A 136 -4.09 -14.86 -22.92
C GLU A 136 -4.85 -15.03 -21.60
N ASN A 137 -4.37 -15.91 -20.71
CA ASN A 137 -4.94 -16.15 -19.40
C ASN A 137 -4.07 -15.54 -18.28
N ASP A 138 -3.01 -14.80 -18.62
CA ASP A 138 -2.10 -14.22 -17.63
C ASP A 138 -2.15 -12.68 -17.66
N SER A 139 -3.04 -12.10 -16.86
CA SER A 139 -3.08 -10.64 -16.70
C SER A 139 -1.77 -10.07 -16.14
N CYS A 140 -0.90 -10.88 -15.53
CA CYS A 140 0.45 -10.46 -15.10
C CYS A 140 1.30 -10.02 -16.29
N SER A 141 1.31 -10.79 -17.39
CA SER A 141 2.09 -10.40 -18.57
C SER A 141 1.46 -9.21 -19.28
N ASP A 142 0.13 -9.20 -19.40
CA ASP A 142 -0.60 -8.21 -20.20
C ASP A 142 -0.57 -6.81 -19.59
N THR A 143 -0.57 -6.72 -18.26
CA THR A 143 -0.57 -5.44 -17.53
C THR A 143 0.83 -4.99 -17.10
N GLY A 144 1.88 -5.72 -17.48
CA GLY A 144 3.25 -5.44 -17.01
C GLY A 144 3.44 -5.71 -15.52
N GLY A 145 2.66 -6.64 -14.95
CA GLY A 145 2.53 -6.84 -13.51
C GLY A 145 3.82 -7.22 -12.78
N ILE A 146 4.81 -7.79 -13.47
CA ILE A 146 6.15 -8.03 -12.87
C ILE A 146 6.86 -6.70 -12.61
N ILE A 147 6.79 -5.76 -13.55
CA ILE A 147 7.39 -4.42 -13.40
C ILE A 147 6.64 -3.68 -12.30
N ASN A 148 5.30 -3.69 -12.35
CA ASN A 148 4.46 -3.06 -11.33
C ASN A 148 4.78 -3.63 -9.94
N TYR A 149 4.97 -4.94 -9.81
CA TYR A 149 5.35 -5.58 -8.54
C TYR A 149 6.69 -5.06 -8.01
N ILE A 150 7.72 -5.00 -8.86
CA ILE A 150 9.04 -4.51 -8.48
C ILE A 150 8.95 -3.05 -8.03
N GLU A 151 8.28 -2.20 -8.81
CA GLU A 151 8.13 -0.77 -8.49
C GLU A 151 7.27 -0.52 -7.25
N PHE A 152 6.24 -1.33 -7.02
CA PHE A 152 5.40 -1.26 -5.83
C PHE A 152 6.20 -1.54 -4.55
N PHE A 153 7.20 -2.43 -4.61
CA PHE A 153 7.97 -2.86 -3.44
C PHE A 153 9.41 -2.31 -3.34
N ASN A 154 9.85 -1.43 -4.25
CA ASN A 154 11.21 -0.85 -4.24
C ASN A 154 11.28 0.59 -3.68
N GLY A 155 10.15 1.17 -3.29
CA GLY A 155 10.05 2.54 -2.76
C GLY A 155 9.89 3.63 -3.83
N THR A 156 10.18 3.37 -5.10
CA THR A 156 9.84 4.31 -6.20
C THR A 156 8.33 4.42 -6.37
N GLY A 157 7.63 3.30 -6.25
CA GLY A 157 6.18 3.20 -6.43
C GLY A 157 5.82 2.89 -7.88
N ALA A 158 4.84 2.01 -8.05
CA ALA A 158 4.32 1.65 -9.36
C ALA A 158 3.38 2.74 -9.87
N LEU A 159 3.54 3.09 -11.14
CA LEU A 159 2.62 4.02 -11.81
C LEU A 159 1.25 3.39 -11.97
N TYR A 160 0.22 4.10 -11.52
CA TYR A 160 -1.17 3.69 -11.70
C TYR A 160 -1.84 4.58 -12.75
N PRO A 161 -2.57 4.02 -13.74
CA PRO A 161 -3.28 4.84 -14.71
C PRO A 161 -4.22 5.82 -14.00
N SER A 162 -4.18 7.10 -14.32
CA SER A 162 -4.92 8.14 -13.58
C SER A 162 -5.69 9.08 -14.51
N ARG A 163 -6.61 9.83 -13.93
CA ARG A 163 -7.27 11.00 -14.54
C ARG A 163 -7.20 12.15 -13.55
N ASP A 164 -7.15 13.36 -14.07
CA ASP A 164 -7.17 14.56 -13.24
C ASP A 164 -8.49 14.69 -12.47
N VAL A 165 -8.37 15.13 -11.21
CA VAL A 165 -9.51 15.56 -10.41
C VAL A 165 -9.53 17.09 -10.29
N GLY A 166 -10.69 17.66 -9.97
CA GLY A 166 -10.84 19.10 -9.82
C GLY A 166 -10.08 19.68 -8.61
N PRO A 167 -9.94 21.02 -8.53
CA PRO A 167 -9.38 21.65 -7.35
C PRO A 167 -10.28 21.41 -6.13
N GLY A 168 -9.67 21.09 -5.00
CA GLY A 168 -10.39 20.72 -3.78
C GLY A 168 -9.49 20.06 -2.73
N GLY A 169 -10.01 19.95 -1.51
CA GLY A 169 -9.39 19.18 -0.44
C GLY A 169 -9.99 17.77 -0.41
N TYR A 170 -9.14 16.76 -0.56
CA TYR A 170 -9.54 15.36 -0.64
C TYR A 170 -9.21 14.65 0.66
N THR A 171 -10.15 14.62 1.60
CA THR A 171 -9.85 14.07 2.95
C THR A 171 -9.87 12.55 3.01
N HIS A 172 -10.25 11.86 1.92
CA HIS A 172 -10.13 10.41 1.85
C HIS A 172 -9.47 9.93 0.55
N ALA A 173 -8.75 8.82 0.64
CA ALA A 173 -8.27 8.04 -0.49
C ALA A 173 -8.53 6.55 -0.26
N GLY A 174 -8.89 5.81 -1.31
CA GLY A 174 -9.18 4.39 -1.23
C GLY A 174 -8.51 3.60 -2.35
N ILE A 175 -7.83 2.51 -1.99
CA ILE A 175 -7.37 1.48 -2.93
C ILE A 175 -8.30 0.27 -2.80
N PHE A 176 -8.96 -0.11 -3.89
CA PHE A 176 -9.90 -1.23 -3.91
C PHE A 176 -9.19 -2.49 -4.37
N MET A 177 -8.68 -3.26 -3.41
CA MET A 177 -8.03 -4.53 -3.65
C MET A 177 -9.07 -5.61 -3.94
N ARG A 178 -9.01 -6.25 -5.11
CA ARG A 178 -9.94 -7.33 -5.48
C ARG A 178 -9.45 -8.70 -5.02
N SER A 179 -8.13 -8.86 -4.95
CA SER A 179 -7.47 -10.11 -4.57
C SER A 179 -6.06 -9.80 -4.10
N PHE A 180 -5.66 -10.47 -3.01
CA PHE A 180 -4.31 -10.52 -2.50
C PHE A 180 -3.99 -11.98 -2.19
N PHE A 181 -3.07 -12.54 -2.96
CA PHE A 181 -2.75 -13.97 -2.94
C PHE A 181 -1.30 -14.18 -2.56
N THR A 182 -1.06 -15.11 -1.64
CA THR A 182 0.29 -15.51 -1.23
C THR A 182 0.56 -16.95 -1.61
N GLY A 183 1.77 -17.22 -2.10
CA GLY A 183 2.20 -18.47 -2.70
C GLY A 183 2.57 -19.56 -1.70
N PHE A 184 2.09 -19.46 -0.46
CA PHE A 184 2.26 -20.48 0.56
C PHE A 184 0.97 -20.66 1.34
N SER A 185 0.48 -21.89 1.33
CA SER A 185 -0.56 -22.34 2.24
C SER A 185 -0.46 -23.85 2.42
N LYS A 186 -0.92 -24.34 3.56
CA LYS A 186 -0.96 -25.76 3.88
C LYS A 186 -2.17 -26.08 4.72
N ARG A 187 -2.79 -27.23 4.44
CA ARG A 187 -3.83 -27.82 5.28
C ARG A 187 -3.38 -29.24 5.64
N GLU A 188 -3.12 -29.49 6.93
CA GLU A 188 -2.58 -30.78 7.41
C GLU A 188 -1.37 -31.30 6.60
N GLY A 189 -0.42 -30.42 6.27
CA GLY A 189 0.76 -30.79 5.48
C GLY A 189 0.52 -30.92 3.97
N VAL A 190 -0.71 -30.76 3.48
CA VAL A 190 -1.05 -30.75 2.05
C VAL A 190 -1.08 -29.31 1.55
N VAL A 191 -0.38 -29.02 0.45
CA VAL A 191 -0.42 -27.70 -0.22
C VAL A 191 -1.68 -27.64 -1.10
N PRO A 192 -2.68 -26.80 -0.78
CA PRO A 192 -3.85 -26.65 -1.64
C PRO A 192 -3.55 -25.76 -2.85
N LEU A 193 -4.40 -25.91 -3.88
CA LEU A 193 -4.46 -24.98 -5.00
C LEU A 193 -5.53 -23.94 -4.71
N GLY A 194 -5.12 -22.67 -4.69
CA GLY A 194 -6.01 -21.53 -4.69
C GLY A 194 -6.32 -21.06 -6.11
N ARG A 195 -7.12 -20.00 -6.23
CA ARG A 195 -7.38 -19.35 -7.52
C ARG A 195 -7.00 -17.89 -7.49
N PHE A 196 -6.19 -17.48 -8.47
CA PHE A 196 -5.87 -16.09 -8.74
C PHE A 196 -6.15 -15.81 -10.22
N ASP A 197 -6.87 -14.74 -10.53
CA ASP A 197 -7.20 -14.35 -11.90
C ASP A 197 -7.76 -15.51 -12.76
N ASN A 198 -8.63 -16.33 -12.17
CA ASN A 198 -9.21 -17.55 -12.76
C ASN A 198 -8.22 -18.67 -13.14
N ASN A 199 -6.97 -18.61 -12.69
CA ASN A 199 -5.98 -19.68 -12.82
C ASN A 199 -5.79 -20.40 -11.49
N ASP A 200 -5.48 -21.70 -11.54
CA ASP A 200 -5.13 -22.47 -10.35
C ASP A 200 -3.66 -22.18 -9.99
N VAL A 201 -3.42 -21.71 -8.77
CA VAL A 201 -2.10 -21.28 -8.28
C VAL A 201 -1.83 -21.93 -6.93
N SER A 202 -0.59 -22.39 -6.70
CA SER A 202 -0.17 -22.90 -5.39
C SER A 202 -0.16 -21.76 -4.37
N GLY A 203 -0.89 -21.92 -3.26
CA GLY A 203 -1.04 -20.89 -2.24
C GLY A 203 -2.51 -20.61 -1.93
N THR A 204 -2.83 -19.41 -1.45
CA THR A 204 -4.22 -19.06 -1.15
C THR A 204 -4.49 -17.56 -1.25
N GLU A 205 -5.77 -17.24 -1.42
CA GLU A 205 -6.28 -15.89 -1.36
C GLU A 205 -6.43 -15.48 0.10
N VAL A 206 -5.71 -14.45 0.53
CA VAL A 206 -5.66 -14.04 1.94
C VAL A 206 -6.55 -12.84 2.24
N LEU A 207 -7.04 -12.10 1.24
CA LEU A 207 -7.90 -10.93 1.45
C LEU A 207 -9.12 -11.21 2.38
N PRO A 208 -9.83 -12.35 2.30
CA PRO A 208 -10.92 -12.66 3.23
C PRO A 208 -10.50 -12.70 4.70
N LEU A 209 -9.25 -13.11 4.97
CA LEU A 209 -8.66 -13.25 6.31
C LEU A 209 -8.28 -11.88 6.91
N LEU A 210 -8.08 -10.87 6.06
CA LEU A 210 -7.58 -9.55 6.46
C LEU A 210 -8.68 -8.48 6.60
N ASN A 211 -9.94 -8.83 6.36
CA ASN A 211 -11.03 -7.85 6.29
C ASN A 211 -11.48 -7.30 7.65
N TYR A 212 -11.17 -8.01 8.74
CA TYR A 212 -11.57 -7.65 10.10
C TYR A 212 -10.44 -7.99 11.07
N ASP A 213 -10.37 -7.22 12.15
CA ASP A 213 -9.49 -7.52 13.29
C ASP A 213 -9.87 -8.89 13.90
N ALA A 214 -8.89 -9.55 14.50
CA ALA A 214 -9.13 -10.81 15.20
C ALA A 214 -10.12 -10.62 16.37
N GLY A 215 -10.86 -11.69 16.74
CA GLY A 215 -11.88 -11.64 17.79
C GLY A 215 -13.15 -10.83 17.48
N VAL A 216 -13.28 -10.20 16.29
CA VAL A 216 -14.47 -9.42 15.94
C VAL A 216 -15.69 -10.33 15.77
N ASP A 217 -16.79 -10.03 16.48
CA ASP A 217 -18.00 -10.83 16.42
C ASP A 217 -18.79 -10.64 15.11
N ALA A 218 -19.67 -11.60 14.81
CA ALA A 218 -20.46 -11.61 13.58
C ALA A 218 -21.43 -10.42 13.44
N ALA A 219 -21.89 -9.82 14.54
CA ALA A 219 -22.78 -8.66 14.50
C ALA A 219 -22.00 -7.40 14.09
N VAL A 220 -20.76 -7.25 14.57
CA VAL A 220 -19.86 -6.17 14.16
C VAL A 220 -19.46 -6.33 12.69
N LYS A 221 -19.13 -7.54 12.23
CA LYS A 221 -18.86 -7.81 10.80
C LYS A 221 -20.06 -7.51 9.89
N ALA A 222 -21.28 -7.63 10.39
CA ALA A 222 -22.48 -7.27 9.64
C ALA A 222 -22.70 -5.75 9.54
N ALA A 223 -22.06 -4.96 10.41
CA ALA A 223 -22.20 -3.51 10.49
C ALA A 223 -21.02 -2.73 9.90
N LEU A 224 -19.80 -3.27 9.98
CA LEU A 224 -18.59 -2.60 9.50
C LEU A 224 -18.26 -3.01 8.06
N PRO A 225 -17.78 -2.07 7.22
CA PRO A 225 -17.25 -2.40 5.92
C PRO A 225 -15.93 -3.20 6.05
N PRO A 226 -15.60 -4.05 5.06
CA PRO A 226 -14.30 -4.74 5.02
C PRO A 226 -13.13 -3.75 4.93
N GLN A 227 -12.05 -3.99 5.68
CA GLN A 227 -10.90 -3.07 5.76
C GLN A 227 -10.08 -2.95 4.46
N TRP A 228 -10.11 -3.96 3.59
CA TRP A 228 -9.33 -3.96 2.34
C TRP A 228 -10.14 -3.55 1.11
N PHE A 229 -11.42 -3.24 1.30
CA PHE A 229 -12.33 -2.85 0.23
C PHE A 229 -13.11 -1.58 0.60
N PRO A 230 -12.44 -0.41 0.62
CA PRO A 230 -11.03 -0.18 0.24
C PRO A 230 -10.06 -0.16 1.44
N LEU A 231 -8.78 -0.39 1.15
CA LEU A 231 -7.69 0.13 1.98
C LEU A 231 -7.80 1.66 2.02
N HIS A 232 -8.08 2.19 3.21
CA HIS A 232 -8.59 3.56 3.37
C HIS A 232 -7.59 4.46 4.09
N HIS A 233 -7.31 5.60 3.47
CA HIS A 233 -6.67 6.73 4.14
C HIS A 233 -7.73 7.80 4.45
N THR A 234 -7.68 8.36 5.65
CA THR A 234 -8.39 9.58 6.02
C THR A 234 -7.42 10.64 6.53
N THR A 235 -7.57 11.85 6.03
CA THR A 235 -6.80 13.03 6.45
C THR A 235 -7.35 13.56 7.76
N PHE A 236 -6.50 13.64 8.79
CA PHE A 236 -6.89 14.14 10.10
C PHE A 236 -6.63 15.65 10.24
N PRO A 237 -7.25 16.31 11.25
CA PRO A 237 -6.85 17.66 11.63
C PRO A 237 -5.33 17.72 11.89
N GLY A 238 -4.66 18.70 11.29
CA GLY A 238 -3.20 18.83 11.26
C GLY A 238 -2.55 18.40 9.94
N GLN A 239 -3.32 17.81 9.02
CA GLN A 239 -2.86 17.29 7.72
C GLN A 239 -3.56 17.95 6.53
N GLN A 240 -4.32 19.02 6.73
CA GLN A 240 -5.29 19.51 5.75
C GLN A 240 -4.67 19.88 4.38
N GLU A 241 -3.43 20.35 4.38
CA GLU A 241 -2.71 20.70 3.15
C GLU A 241 -2.07 19.49 2.45
N SER A 242 -2.05 18.31 3.09
CA SER A 242 -1.40 17.11 2.55
C SER A 242 -2.16 16.44 1.41
N MET A 243 -3.45 16.77 1.26
CA MET A 243 -4.33 16.21 0.23
C MET A 243 -5.11 17.32 -0.48
N GLN A 244 -4.44 18.44 -0.76
CA GLN A 244 -5.02 19.60 -1.43
C GLN A 244 -4.61 19.64 -2.91
N VAL A 245 -5.60 19.80 -3.78
CA VAL A 245 -5.40 20.12 -5.21
C VAL A 245 -5.71 21.60 -5.42
N TYR A 246 -4.70 22.37 -5.79
CA TYR A 246 -4.84 23.79 -6.14
C TYR A 246 -5.29 24.00 -7.58
N ASP A 247 -6.01 25.09 -7.82
CA ASP A 247 -6.38 25.54 -9.16
C ASP A 247 -5.14 26.13 -9.86
N GLY A 248 -4.48 25.31 -10.68
CA GLY A 248 -3.23 25.69 -11.33
C GLY A 248 -2.71 24.64 -12.30
N TYR A 249 -1.67 25.01 -13.06
CA TYR A 249 -1.08 24.18 -14.13
C TYR A 249 0.07 23.28 -13.65
N ALA A 250 0.42 23.31 -12.37
CA ALA A 250 1.54 22.52 -11.86
C ALA A 250 1.21 21.01 -11.90
N SER A 251 2.17 20.21 -12.35
CA SER A 251 2.11 18.75 -12.24
C SER A 251 2.10 18.35 -10.77
N LEU A 252 1.35 17.32 -10.45
CA LEU A 252 1.17 16.86 -9.08
C LEU A 252 1.20 15.34 -9.02
N VAL A 253 1.65 14.81 -7.89
CA VAL A 253 1.77 13.38 -7.65
C VAL A 253 0.86 13.00 -6.48
N LEU A 254 -0.05 12.06 -6.71
CA LEU A 254 -0.76 11.34 -5.66
C LEU A 254 0.04 10.09 -5.32
N GLU A 255 0.65 10.08 -4.14
CA GLU A 255 1.27 8.89 -3.58
C GLU A 255 0.30 8.24 -2.60
N ILE A 256 -0.02 6.96 -2.82
CA ILE A 256 -0.73 6.13 -1.83
C ILE A 256 0.19 4.98 -1.44
N ARG A 257 0.47 4.88 -0.15
CA ARG A 257 1.40 3.89 0.41
C ARG A 257 0.69 3.04 1.45
N THR A 258 0.95 1.73 1.42
CA THR A 258 0.42 0.74 2.34
C THR A 258 1.55 -0.18 2.82
N ASN A 259 1.67 -0.49 4.12
CA ASN A 259 2.73 -1.39 4.61
C ASN A 259 2.37 -2.88 4.41
N ILE A 260 2.69 -3.41 3.24
CA ILE A 260 2.51 -4.84 2.95
C ILE A 260 3.83 -5.58 3.10
N LYS A 261 4.91 -5.03 2.52
CA LYS A 261 6.19 -5.71 2.36
C LYS A 261 6.81 -6.13 3.67
N GLU A 262 6.88 -5.23 4.64
CA GLU A 262 7.57 -5.47 5.91
C GLU A 262 6.74 -6.30 6.89
N ASN A 263 5.43 -6.46 6.66
CA ASN A 263 4.52 -7.10 7.60
C ASN A 263 4.16 -8.55 7.23
N LEU A 264 4.88 -9.25 6.35
CA LEU A 264 4.47 -10.62 5.96
C LEU A 264 4.82 -11.64 7.03
N MET A 265 3.81 -12.35 7.51
CA MET A 265 3.89 -13.27 8.64
C MET A 265 3.22 -14.61 8.31
N VAL A 266 3.73 -15.69 8.88
CA VAL A 266 3.13 -17.03 8.82
C VAL A 266 2.13 -17.15 9.97
N HIS A 267 0.89 -17.44 9.62
CA HIS A 267 -0.20 -17.64 10.57
C HIS A 267 -0.76 -19.05 10.44
N SER A 268 -1.37 -19.55 11.51
CA SER A 268 -2.18 -20.75 11.44
C SER A 268 -3.49 -20.62 12.21
N PHE A 269 -4.55 -21.26 11.72
CA PHE A 269 -5.82 -21.35 12.42
C PHE A 269 -6.50 -22.69 12.15
N PRO A 270 -7.31 -23.21 13.09
CA PRO A 270 -8.07 -24.42 12.87
C PRO A 270 -9.26 -24.16 11.95
N ASP A 271 -9.52 -25.07 11.02
CA ASP A 271 -10.74 -25.09 10.23
C ASP A 271 -11.92 -25.69 11.02
N SER A 272 -13.10 -25.76 10.38
CA SER A 272 -14.31 -26.29 11.01
C SER A 272 -14.22 -27.76 11.45
N ASN A 273 -13.24 -28.51 10.95
CA ASN A 273 -12.98 -29.91 11.31
C ASN A 273 -11.88 -30.06 12.38
N GLY A 274 -11.30 -28.94 12.84
CA GLY A 274 -10.17 -28.93 13.77
C GLY A 274 -8.81 -29.12 13.08
N ASN A 275 -8.76 -29.09 11.74
CA ASN A 275 -7.53 -29.24 10.99
C ASN A 275 -6.85 -27.89 10.84
N TYR A 276 -5.53 -27.83 11.05
CA TYR A 276 -4.80 -26.57 10.95
C TYR A 276 -4.55 -26.18 9.50
N PHE A 277 -4.90 -24.93 9.18
CA PHE A 277 -4.54 -24.25 7.95
C PHE A 277 -3.44 -23.25 8.26
N THR A 278 -2.28 -23.38 7.62
CA THR A 278 -1.14 -22.46 7.75
C THR A 278 -1.02 -21.66 6.46
N VAL A 279 -0.80 -20.36 6.56
CA VAL A 279 -0.78 -19.43 5.42
C VAL A 279 0.19 -18.27 5.69
N VAL A 280 0.69 -17.62 4.65
CA VAL A 280 1.39 -16.34 4.80
C VAL A 280 0.41 -15.19 4.58
N GLY A 281 0.22 -14.36 5.59
CA GLY A 281 -0.65 -13.18 5.58
C GLY A 281 0.12 -11.91 5.95
N ILE A 282 -0.61 -10.89 6.40
CA ILE A 282 -0.06 -9.67 6.97
C ILE A 282 -0.18 -9.74 8.49
N SER A 283 0.88 -9.34 9.19
CA SER A 283 0.96 -9.23 10.64
C SER A 283 -0.17 -8.36 11.19
N ASP A 284 -0.79 -8.82 12.28
CA ASP A 284 -1.69 -8.01 13.09
C ASP A 284 -0.90 -7.20 14.11
N TRP A 285 -0.24 -6.16 13.61
CA TRP A 285 0.50 -5.21 14.43
C TRP A 285 -0.43 -4.43 15.41
N ARG A 286 -1.76 -4.47 15.22
CA ARG A 286 -2.74 -3.70 16.01
C ARG A 286 -3.31 -4.53 17.16
N VAL A 287 -3.67 -5.78 16.91
CA VAL A 287 -4.32 -6.68 17.86
C VAL A 287 -3.57 -8.00 17.90
N GLU A 288 -2.87 -8.23 19.00
CA GLU A 288 -2.24 -9.53 19.26
C GLU A 288 -3.31 -10.65 19.26
N HIS A 289 -3.09 -11.68 18.44
CA HIS A 289 -3.99 -12.82 18.30
C HIS A 289 -3.22 -14.11 18.05
N SER A 290 -3.89 -15.26 18.17
CA SER A 290 -3.33 -16.55 17.75
C SER A 290 -4.45 -17.52 17.36
N GLY A 291 -4.25 -18.30 16.31
CA GLY A 291 -5.23 -19.32 15.93
C GLY A 291 -6.56 -18.82 15.39
N GLU A 292 -6.69 -17.54 15.02
CA GLU A 292 -7.96 -16.94 14.56
C GLU A 292 -8.04 -16.86 13.03
N PHE A 293 -9.26 -17.05 12.49
CA PHE A 293 -9.49 -16.99 11.04
C PHE A 293 -9.35 -15.57 10.50
N ASP A 294 -9.90 -14.60 11.23
CA ASP A 294 -9.66 -13.19 10.96
C ASP A 294 -8.34 -12.84 11.62
N MET A 295 -7.39 -12.43 10.80
CA MET A 295 -5.99 -12.24 11.19
C MET A 295 -5.62 -10.76 11.24
N GLY A 296 -6.61 -9.89 11.52
CA GLY A 296 -6.48 -8.44 11.63
C GLY A 296 -5.38 -7.80 10.81
N GLY A 297 -5.64 -7.64 9.52
CA GLY A 297 -4.65 -7.14 8.59
C GLY A 297 -4.82 -5.67 8.26
N ASN A 298 -5.01 -4.75 9.22
CA ASN A 298 -5.15 -3.34 8.85
C ASN A 298 -3.80 -2.78 8.40
N ALA A 299 -3.49 -2.98 7.12
CA ALA A 299 -2.33 -2.41 6.50
C ALA A 299 -2.50 -0.89 6.49
N LEU A 300 -1.67 -0.23 7.28
CA LEU A 300 -1.67 1.20 7.42
C LEU A 300 -1.50 1.83 6.06
N THR A 301 -2.45 2.69 5.73
CA THR A 301 -2.49 3.34 4.42
C THR A 301 -2.38 4.84 4.59
N ARG A 302 -1.47 5.44 3.84
CA ARG A 302 -1.31 6.89 3.77
C ARG A 302 -1.38 7.36 2.34
N ALA A 303 -2.22 8.35 2.11
CA ALA A 303 -2.19 9.12 0.88
C ALA A 303 -1.57 10.50 1.14
N ARG A 304 -0.87 11.02 0.15
CA ARG A 304 -0.41 12.41 0.11
C ARG A 304 -0.36 12.91 -1.32
N LEU A 305 -0.61 14.20 -1.48
CA LEU A 305 -0.40 14.95 -2.70
C LEU A 305 0.84 15.83 -2.52
N PHE A 306 1.71 15.82 -3.52
CA PHE A 306 2.83 16.76 -3.57
C PHE A 306 3.05 17.26 -5.00
N TYR A 307 3.68 18.42 -5.07
CA TYR A 307 4.03 19.08 -6.32
C TYR A 307 5.55 19.02 -6.46
N PRO A 308 6.10 18.18 -7.37
CA PRO A 308 7.55 17.96 -7.47
C PRO A 308 8.36 19.26 -7.56
N ASP A 309 7.79 20.27 -8.22
CA ASP A 309 8.38 21.61 -8.34
C ASP A 309 8.36 22.44 -7.05
N TYR A 310 7.98 21.89 -5.90
CA TYR A 310 8.00 22.61 -4.62
C TYR A 310 8.55 21.78 -3.48
N THR A 311 8.99 20.55 -3.76
CA THR A 311 9.48 19.65 -2.73
C THR A 311 10.94 19.90 -2.37
N SER A 312 11.29 19.36 -1.21
CA SER A 312 12.60 19.42 -0.58
C SER A 312 12.99 18.01 -0.13
N SER A 313 14.27 17.84 0.21
CA SER A 313 14.80 16.57 0.73
C SER A 313 15.41 16.77 2.10
N LEU A 314 15.26 15.76 2.97
CA LEU A 314 15.91 15.68 4.27
C LEU A 314 16.98 14.59 4.23
N GLN A 315 18.22 14.96 4.51
CA GLN A 315 19.31 14.04 4.76
C GLN A 315 19.54 13.88 6.26
N ILE A 316 19.53 12.65 6.75
CA ILE A 316 19.79 12.34 8.14
C ILE A 316 21.21 11.79 8.24
N THR A 317 22.01 12.41 9.11
CA THR A 317 23.42 12.04 9.31
C THR A 317 23.56 11.33 10.64
N GLY A 318 24.31 10.22 10.64
CA GLY A 318 24.37 9.27 11.75
C GLY A 318 23.61 7.98 11.44
N GLY A 319 23.55 7.08 12.41
CA GLY A 319 22.92 5.77 12.27
C GLY A 319 23.92 4.61 12.19
N THR A 320 23.56 3.46 12.75
CA THR A 320 24.44 2.29 12.87
C THR A 320 24.16 1.16 11.88
N ALA A 321 23.28 1.39 10.90
CA ALA A 321 22.61 0.36 10.08
C ALA A 321 21.78 -0.62 10.93
N SER A 322 20.49 -0.72 10.66
CA SER A 322 19.59 -1.64 11.35
C SER A 322 18.36 -1.94 10.49
N THR A 323 17.94 -3.20 10.47
CA THR A 323 16.70 -3.64 9.81
C THR A 323 15.45 -3.44 10.67
N ARG A 324 15.62 -3.17 11.97
CA ARG A 324 14.54 -2.95 12.95
C ARG A 324 14.30 -1.49 13.34
N HIS A 325 15.11 -0.58 12.79
CA HIS A 325 15.02 0.83 13.16
C HIS A 325 14.71 1.66 11.93
N TYR A 326 13.87 2.66 12.09
CA TYR A 326 13.43 3.53 11.00
C TYR A 326 13.54 4.99 11.41
N TYR A 327 13.93 5.82 10.45
CA TYR A 327 13.67 7.24 10.49
C TYR A 327 12.30 7.50 9.88
N ALA A 328 11.44 8.21 10.60
CA ALA A 328 10.07 8.46 10.21
C ALA A 328 9.72 9.94 10.38
N VAL A 329 9.16 10.56 9.36
CA VAL A 329 8.75 11.97 9.35
C VAL A 329 7.24 12.08 9.39
N TYR A 330 6.74 12.91 10.28
CA TYR A 330 5.33 13.26 10.45
C TYR A 330 5.15 14.77 10.32
N TYR A 331 3.97 15.24 9.92
CA TYR A 331 3.67 16.67 10.01
C TYR A 331 3.62 17.08 11.48
N ALA A 332 4.17 18.23 11.83
CA ALA A 332 4.13 18.70 13.22
C ALA A 332 2.68 18.87 13.73
N GLY A 333 1.75 19.24 12.84
CA GLY A 333 0.32 19.34 13.16
C GLY A 333 -0.36 18.01 13.48
N GLU A 334 0.18 16.87 13.03
CA GLU A 334 -0.27 15.53 13.42
C GLU A 334 0.11 15.20 14.85
N CYS A 335 1.16 15.84 15.32
CA CYS A 335 1.78 15.58 16.59
C CYS A 335 1.36 16.59 17.63
N ILE A 336 0.08 16.98 17.64
CA ILE A 336 -0.48 17.86 18.66
C ILE A 336 -1.58 17.09 19.36
N ASP A 337 -1.42 16.87 20.67
CA ASP A 337 -2.44 16.25 21.49
C ASP A 337 -3.64 17.21 21.72
N PRO A 338 -4.77 16.75 22.27
CA PRO A 338 -5.92 17.61 22.55
C PRO A 338 -5.63 18.79 23.50
N THR A 339 -4.49 18.79 24.20
CA THR A 339 -4.06 19.85 25.13
C THR A 339 -3.13 20.87 24.47
N GLY A 340 -2.73 20.66 23.21
CA GLY A 340 -1.81 21.51 22.47
C GLY A 340 -0.34 21.15 22.67
N ALA A 341 -0.01 20.06 23.37
CA ALA A 341 1.35 19.58 23.51
C ALA A 341 1.80 18.86 22.24
N VAL A 342 3.05 19.09 21.82
CA VAL A 342 3.60 18.40 20.65
C VAL A 342 3.97 16.97 21.02
N VAL A 343 3.00 16.05 20.97
CA VAL A 343 3.19 14.62 21.19
C VAL A 343 2.53 13.92 20.00
N CYS A 344 3.34 13.24 19.19
CA CYS A 344 2.79 12.41 18.12
C CYS A 344 1.88 11.35 18.73
N ASN A 345 0.62 11.31 18.29
CA ASN A 345 -0.26 10.22 18.68
C ASN A 345 0.25 8.93 18.03
N LYS A 346 1.02 8.19 18.83
CA LYS A 346 1.64 6.90 18.53
C LYS A 346 0.65 5.81 18.10
N ASP A 347 -0.64 5.97 18.44
CA ASP A 347 -1.72 5.02 18.21
C ASP A 347 -2.63 5.46 17.06
N ARG A 348 -2.24 6.47 16.27
CA ARG A 348 -2.94 6.75 15.01
C ARG A 348 -2.54 5.70 13.99
N ASP A 349 -3.54 4.99 13.49
CA ASP A 349 -3.46 4.03 12.40
C ASP A 349 -3.06 4.70 11.07
N LEU A 350 -1.83 5.21 10.98
CA LEU A 350 -1.33 5.92 9.82
C LEU A 350 0.18 5.77 9.66
N LEU A 351 0.61 5.50 8.43
CA LEU A 351 2.04 5.51 8.09
C LEU A 351 2.68 6.89 8.29
N PRO A 352 4.00 6.96 8.49
CA PRO A 352 4.71 8.23 8.41
C PRO A 352 4.52 8.90 7.05
N LEU A 353 4.69 10.21 6.97
CA LEU A 353 4.70 10.91 5.68
C LEU A 353 5.83 10.38 4.79
N ALA A 354 7.04 10.38 5.34
CA ALA A 354 8.23 9.83 4.73
C ALA A 354 8.96 8.92 5.73
N ALA A 355 9.46 7.77 5.31
CA ALA A 355 10.30 6.93 6.16
C ALA A 355 11.38 6.19 5.38
N THR A 356 12.45 5.82 6.08
CA THR A 356 13.56 5.02 5.56
C THR A 356 14.15 4.18 6.69
N PRO A 357 14.56 2.91 6.45
CA PRO A 357 15.29 2.13 7.43
C PRO A 357 16.60 2.83 7.79
N VAL A 358 17.06 2.69 9.03
CA VAL A 358 18.33 3.27 9.47
C VAL A 358 19.47 2.57 8.72
N ARG A 359 20.18 3.32 7.88
CA ARG A 359 21.40 2.92 7.18
C ARG A 359 22.63 3.54 7.83
N ASN A 360 23.80 2.95 7.59
CA ASN A 360 25.07 3.55 7.98
C ASN A 360 25.52 4.54 6.88
N GLY A 361 25.93 5.75 7.25
CA GLY A 361 26.43 6.76 6.32
C GLY A 361 25.36 7.72 5.80
N GLY A 362 25.51 8.15 4.54
CA GLY A 362 24.72 9.23 3.94
C GLY A 362 23.42 8.82 3.25
N ASP A 363 23.04 7.54 3.34
CA ASP A 363 21.92 6.96 2.58
C ASP A 363 20.54 7.16 3.21
N ASN A 364 20.48 7.72 4.42
CA ASN A 364 19.25 8.07 5.11
C ASN A 364 18.67 9.37 4.54
N VAL A 365 18.07 9.27 3.34
CA VAL A 365 17.50 10.42 2.63
C VAL A 365 16.00 10.22 2.48
N LEU A 366 15.24 11.24 2.89
CA LEU A 366 13.79 11.32 2.71
C LEU A 366 13.49 12.41 1.69
N THR A 367 12.69 12.09 0.68
CA THR A 367 12.44 12.97 -0.47
C THR A 367 10.98 13.40 -0.56
N GLU A 368 10.70 14.30 -1.50
CA GLU A 368 9.35 14.78 -1.79
C GLU A 368 8.60 15.36 -0.57
N LEU A 369 9.33 16.11 0.27
CA LEU A 369 8.75 16.82 1.41
C LEU A 369 8.34 18.22 0.98
N LEU A 370 7.05 18.55 1.11
CA LEU A 370 6.58 19.92 0.91
C LEU A 370 7.14 20.85 2.00
N PRO A 371 7.17 22.17 1.78
CA PRO A 371 7.57 23.13 2.81
C PRO A 371 6.63 23.04 4.00
N GLY A 372 7.19 23.10 5.21
CA GLY A 372 6.36 22.98 6.41
C GLY A 372 7.14 22.63 7.66
N ASN A 373 6.39 22.38 8.73
CA ASN A 373 6.90 21.96 10.03
C ASN A 373 6.64 20.47 10.21
N TYR A 374 7.65 19.77 10.70
CA TYR A 374 7.71 18.32 10.77
C TYR A 374 8.30 17.85 12.10
N VAL A 375 8.07 16.58 12.40
CA VAL A 375 8.75 15.86 13.49
C VAL A 375 9.45 14.66 12.87
N LEU A 376 10.76 14.56 13.10
CA LEU A 376 11.56 13.37 12.80
C LEU A 376 11.56 12.45 14.01
N GLN A 377 11.17 11.20 13.82
CA GLN A 377 11.19 10.15 14.84
C GLN A 377 12.25 9.10 14.50
N CYS A 378 12.93 8.61 15.54
CA CYS A 378 13.63 7.33 15.51
C CYS A 378 12.65 6.28 16.04
N ARG A 379 12.24 5.35 15.18
CA ARG A 379 11.31 4.27 15.52
C ARG A 379 12.02 2.92 15.57
N TYR A 380 11.50 2.03 16.38
CA TYR A 380 12.02 0.68 16.60
C TYR A 380 10.87 -0.32 16.58
N ASP A 381 11.07 -1.40 15.84
CA ASP A 381 10.23 -2.60 15.84
C ASP A 381 10.54 -3.41 17.10
N GLU A 382 9.72 -3.26 18.14
CA GLU A 382 9.90 -3.88 19.46
C GLU A 382 9.38 -5.32 19.49
N VAL A 383 8.16 -5.53 19.00
CA VAL A 383 7.47 -6.83 18.90
C VAL A 383 8.19 -7.79 17.93
N TYR A 384 8.95 -7.25 16.97
CA TYR A 384 9.65 -8.01 15.94
C TYR A 384 8.74 -8.68 14.92
N ASP A 385 7.81 -7.89 14.38
CA ASP A 385 6.83 -8.31 13.38
C ASP A 385 6.95 -7.51 12.06
N GLY A 386 8.00 -6.67 11.98
CA GLY A 386 8.27 -5.81 10.84
C GLY A 386 7.64 -4.43 10.93
N TYR A 387 6.81 -4.15 11.95
CA TYR A 387 6.22 -2.85 12.17
C TYR A 387 6.96 -2.06 13.27
N PRO A 388 7.58 -0.90 12.96
CA PRO A 388 8.32 -0.11 13.93
C PRO A 388 7.41 0.77 14.80
N GLU A 389 6.68 0.16 15.73
CA GLU A 389 5.71 0.77 16.63
C GLU A 389 6.34 1.69 17.69
N LYS A 390 7.50 1.33 18.25
CA LYS A 390 8.09 2.07 19.38
C LYS A 390 8.81 3.34 18.94
N VAL A 391 8.49 4.47 19.56
CA VAL A 391 9.21 5.75 19.35
C VAL A 391 10.33 5.89 20.38
N LEU A 392 11.57 6.09 19.92
CA LEU A 392 12.76 6.21 20.77
C LEU A 392 13.21 7.66 21.01
N SER A 393 12.90 8.57 20.09
CA SER A 393 13.21 10.00 20.18
C SER A 393 12.45 10.79 19.12
N GLU A 394 12.29 12.09 19.35
CA GLU A 394 11.62 13.01 18.42
C GLU A 394 12.43 14.31 18.28
N ILE A 395 12.56 14.81 17.04
CA ILE A 395 13.22 16.08 16.72
C ILE A 395 12.29 16.92 15.85
N PRO A 396 11.80 18.07 16.32
CA PRO A 396 11.05 18.99 15.48
C PRO A 396 11.99 19.72 14.50
N PHE A 397 11.54 19.93 13.27
CA PHE A 397 12.27 20.69 12.27
C PHE A 397 11.32 21.38 11.28
N SER A 398 11.84 22.34 10.51
CA SER A 398 11.09 23.07 9.49
C SER A 398 11.87 23.08 8.19
N ILE A 399 11.24 22.72 7.07
CA ILE A 399 11.89 22.70 5.76
C ILE A 399 11.28 23.76 4.84
N GLY A 400 12.14 24.42 4.05
CA GLY A 400 11.73 25.42 3.06
C GLY A 400 11.38 24.79 1.72
N GLN A 401 11.15 25.63 0.71
CA GLN A 401 11.02 25.21 -0.69
C GLN A 401 12.40 24.95 -1.30
N HIS A 402 12.52 23.92 -2.13
CA HIS A 402 13.73 23.63 -2.92
C HIS A 402 15.02 23.56 -2.10
N THR A 403 14.95 22.95 -0.93
CA THR A 403 16.08 22.83 -0.01
C THR A 403 16.45 21.38 0.23
N THR A 404 17.74 21.13 0.38
CA THR A 404 18.23 19.91 1.04
C THR A 404 18.62 20.31 2.46
N MET A 405 17.89 19.79 3.44
CA MET A 405 18.20 19.97 4.86
C MET A 405 19.02 18.79 5.36
N SER A 406 19.93 19.02 6.30
CA SER A 406 20.62 17.95 7.02
C SER A 406 20.34 18.02 8.52
N ILE A 407 19.99 16.88 9.12
CA ILE A 407 19.81 16.74 10.58
C ILE A 407 20.77 15.66 11.08
N ALA A 408 21.42 15.89 12.21
CA ALA A 408 22.19 14.87 12.90
C ALA A 408 21.28 14.08 13.84
N CYS A 409 21.17 12.78 13.63
CA CYS A 409 20.49 11.86 14.53
C CYS A 409 21.17 10.49 14.48
N ALA A 410 21.56 9.97 15.65
CA ALA A 410 22.15 8.64 15.78
C ALA A 410 21.11 7.63 16.29
N CYS A 411 20.30 7.07 15.39
CA CYS A 411 19.38 5.96 15.68
C CYS A 411 20.02 4.59 15.38
N GLY A 412 19.45 3.50 15.89
CA GLY A 412 19.84 2.13 15.51
C GLY A 412 20.78 1.39 16.48
N ALA A 413 21.31 2.06 17.51
CA ALA A 413 22.25 1.47 18.46
C ALA A 413 21.60 1.01 19.79
N SER A 414 20.37 1.43 20.05
CA SER A 414 19.67 1.24 21.33
C SER A 414 18.18 1.04 21.10
N THR A 415 17.55 0.21 21.92
CA THR A 415 16.10 -0.08 21.89
C THR A 415 15.29 0.81 22.84
N THR A 416 15.96 1.74 23.54
CA THR A 416 15.34 2.62 24.55
C THR A 416 15.67 4.09 24.36
N THR A 417 16.68 4.42 23.56
CA THR A 417 17.12 5.80 23.30
C THR A 417 17.36 6.00 21.82
N GLY A 418 16.81 7.07 21.24
CA GLY A 418 17.01 7.42 19.83
C GLY A 418 18.09 8.48 19.63
N CYS A 419 17.78 9.46 18.78
CA CYS A 419 18.63 10.60 18.47
C CYS A 419 19.11 11.32 19.76
N PRO A 420 20.42 11.59 19.90
CA PRO A 420 20.97 12.39 20.99
C PRO A 420 20.73 13.90 20.84
#